data_AF-A0A060CBP3-F1
#
_entry.id   AF-A0A060CBP3-F1
#
_cell.length_a   1.000
_cell.length_b   1.000
_cell.length_c   1.000
_cell.angle_alpha   90.00
_cell.angle_beta   90.00
_cell.angle_gamma   90.00
#
_symmetry.space_group_name_H-M   'P 1'
#
loop_
_entity.id
_entity.type
_entity.pdbx_description
1 polymer ?
#
loop_
_entity_poly.entity_id
_entity_poly.type
_entity_poly.pdbx_seq_one_letter_code
_entity_poly.pdbx_strand_id
1 'polypeptide(L)'
;KMYFHHPMCDLGQINKNYIFDPEWIVPPLSIPEHLEYKFILCLEGNDVATNLKWVMSSNSLAVMPRPKYETWFMEGTLKPNYHYVEIRDDYSDLEEKMKYYIAHPEEAENIIRHAHEHVALFKDKRKKN
;
A
#
# COMPACT_ATOMS: atom_id res chain seq x y z
N LYS A 1 1.73 -3.34 -18.03
CA LYS A 1 0.88 -4.34 -18.74
C LYS A 1 0.82 -5.70 -18.03
N MET A 2 1.86 -6.13 -17.30
CA MET A 2 1.93 -7.43 -16.62
C MET A 2 0.70 -7.82 -15.77
N TYR A 3 0.11 -6.87 -15.05
CA TYR A 3 -1.04 -7.13 -14.15
C TYR A 3 -2.39 -6.62 -14.68
N PHE A 4 -2.47 -6.23 -15.96
CA PHE A 4 -3.72 -5.80 -16.55
C PHE A 4 -4.65 -7.01 -16.74
N HIS A 5 -5.89 -6.92 -16.24
CA HIS A 5 -6.85 -8.04 -16.15
C HIS A 5 -6.37 -9.25 -15.32
N HIS A 6 -5.41 -9.05 -14.42
CA HIS A 6 -4.95 -10.13 -13.56
C HIS A 6 -6.04 -10.45 -12.51
N PRO A 7 -6.44 -11.72 -12.32
CA PRO A 7 -7.59 -12.08 -11.46
C PRO A 7 -7.40 -11.73 -9.98
N MET A 8 -6.17 -11.45 -9.54
CA MET A 8 -5.85 -11.02 -8.18
C MET A 8 -5.69 -9.49 -8.04
N CYS A 9 -5.81 -8.72 -9.12
CA CYS A 9 -5.51 -7.30 -9.11
C CYS A 9 -6.64 -6.50 -9.75
N ASP A 10 -7.24 -5.60 -8.97
CA ASP A 10 -8.12 -4.56 -9.46
C ASP A 10 -7.31 -3.25 -9.60
N LEU A 11 -6.92 -2.91 -10.82
CA LEU A 11 -5.97 -1.84 -11.13
C LEU A 11 -6.51 -0.93 -12.23
N GLY A 12 -6.30 0.37 -12.07
CA GLY A 12 -6.52 1.34 -13.12
C GLY A 12 -6.03 2.73 -12.75
N GLN A 13 -6.03 3.63 -13.73
CA GLN A 13 -5.72 5.04 -13.59
C GLN A 13 -7.00 5.88 -13.57
N ILE A 14 -7.03 6.92 -12.75
CA ILE A 14 -8.15 7.88 -12.70
C ILE A 14 -7.85 9.16 -13.49
N ASN A 15 -6.56 9.43 -13.75
CA ASN A 15 -6.11 10.64 -14.42
C ASN A 15 -6.26 10.53 -15.93
N LYS A 16 -7.12 11.37 -16.51
CA LYS A 16 -7.39 11.41 -17.96
C LYS A 16 -6.34 12.17 -18.77
N ASN A 17 -5.41 12.85 -18.10
CA ASN A 17 -4.47 13.79 -18.72
C ASN A 17 -3.13 13.16 -19.13
N TYR A 18 -2.91 11.87 -18.84
CA TYR A 18 -1.69 11.17 -19.23
C TYR A 18 -1.89 10.35 -20.50
N ILE A 19 -0.84 10.29 -21.33
CA ILE A 19 -0.76 9.54 -22.60
C ILE A 19 -0.60 8.04 -22.31
N PHE A 20 -1.50 7.48 -21.52
CA PHE A 20 -1.58 6.04 -21.30
C PHE A 20 -2.78 5.47 -22.03
N ASP A 21 -2.73 4.16 -22.24
CA ASP A 21 -3.76 3.39 -22.93
C ASP A 21 -5.15 3.67 -22.29
N PRO A 22 -6.14 4.17 -23.08
CA PRO A 22 -7.46 4.53 -22.56
C PRO A 22 -8.16 3.40 -21.81
N GLU A 23 -7.80 2.14 -22.11
CA GLU A 23 -8.33 0.95 -21.43
C GLU A 23 -7.98 0.89 -19.94
N TRP A 24 -7.00 1.66 -19.47
CA TRP A 24 -6.64 1.73 -18.06
C TRP A 24 -7.48 2.73 -17.26
N ILE A 25 -8.30 3.54 -17.92
CA ILE A 25 -9.09 4.57 -17.25
C ILE A 25 -10.29 3.92 -16.55
N VAL A 26 -10.30 3.95 -15.23
CA VAL A 26 -11.36 3.40 -14.37
C VAL A 26 -12.01 4.50 -13.53
N PRO A 27 -13.27 4.32 -13.07
CA PRO A 27 -13.83 5.22 -12.07
C PRO A 27 -13.00 5.17 -10.78
N PRO A 28 -12.88 6.30 -10.05
CA PRO A 28 -12.21 6.30 -8.76
C PRO A 28 -12.99 5.47 -7.74
N LEU A 29 -12.27 4.77 -6.87
CA LEU A 29 -12.83 4.14 -5.68
C LEU A 29 -12.70 5.07 -4.47
N SER A 30 -13.69 5.02 -3.60
CA SER A 30 -13.66 5.64 -2.28
C SER A 30 -12.79 4.84 -1.30
N ILE A 31 -12.38 5.46 -0.19
CA ILE A 31 -11.62 4.75 0.85
C ILE A 31 -12.38 3.50 1.36
N PRO A 32 -13.69 3.56 1.70
CA PRO A 32 -14.42 2.35 2.12
C PRO A 32 -14.37 1.22 1.08
N GLU A 33 -14.51 1.52 -0.21
CA GLU A 33 -14.43 0.51 -1.27
C GLU A 33 -13.03 -0.11 -1.36
N HIS A 34 -11.97 0.68 -1.16
CA HIS A 34 -10.61 0.14 -1.05
C HIS A 34 -10.45 -0.79 0.15
N LEU A 35 -11.11 -0.52 1.27
CA LEU A 35 -10.98 -1.31 2.51
C LEU A 35 -11.69 -2.67 2.46
N GLU A 36 -12.50 -2.94 1.44
CA GLU A 36 -13.02 -4.29 1.16
C GLU A 36 -11.91 -5.24 0.64
N TYR A 37 -10.77 -4.70 0.23
CA TYR A 37 -9.62 -5.49 -0.24
C TYR A 37 -8.64 -5.84 0.89
N LYS A 38 -8.12 -7.07 0.84
CA LYS A 38 -7.09 -7.57 1.77
C LYS A 38 -5.77 -6.83 1.65
N PHE A 39 -5.38 -6.46 0.42
CA PHE A 39 -4.10 -5.84 0.09
C PHE A 39 -4.33 -4.54 -0.66
N ILE A 40 -3.59 -3.49 -0.33
CA ILE A 40 -3.66 -2.20 -1.01
C ILE A 40 -2.26 -1.76 -1.42
N LEU A 41 -2.10 -1.50 -2.72
CA LEU A 41 -0.86 -0.98 -3.29
C LEU A 41 -0.64 0.48 -2.87
N CYS A 42 0.50 0.77 -2.27
CA CYS A 42 0.92 2.12 -1.87
C CYS A 42 2.12 2.55 -2.73
N LEU A 43 1.85 3.05 -3.95
CA LEU A 43 2.90 3.38 -4.91
C LEU A 43 3.28 4.86 -4.81
N GLU A 44 4.58 5.12 -4.68
CA GLU A 44 5.12 6.48 -4.74
C GLU A 44 5.15 6.97 -6.19
N GLY A 45 4.80 8.25 -6.36
CA GLY A 45 4.85 8.94 -7.65
C GLY A 45 5.96 9.97 -7.63
N ASN A 46 5.58 11.25 -7.75
CA ASN A 46 6.50 12.37 -7.58
C ASN A 46 6.86 12.65 -6.11
N ASP A 47 6.12 12.04 -5.18
CA ASP A 47 6.24 12.18 -3.72
C ASP A 47 5.73 10.88 -3.08
N VAL A 48 5.66 10.84 -1.74
CA VAL A 48 5.13 9.71 -0.96
C VAL A 48 3.78 9.21 -1.47
N ALA A 49 3.55 7.91 -1.28
CA ALA A 49 2.26 7.29 -1.55
C ALA A 49 1.19 7.93 -0.65
N THR A 50 0.28 8.71 -1.25
CA THR A 50 -0.74 9.48 -0.53
C THR A 50 -1.67 8.58 0.30
N ASN A 51 -1.83 7.32 -0.10
CA ASN A 51 -2.68 6.36 0.58
C ASN A 51 -2.05 5.64 1.77
N LEU A 52 -0.72 5.62 1.88
CA LEU A 52 0.01 4.80 2.85
C LEU A 52 -0.50 4.96 4.29
N LYS A 53 -0.70 6.21 4.72
CA LYS A 53 -1.06 6.55 6.11
C LYS A 53 -2.41 5.98 6.53
N TRP A 54 -3.41 6.03 5.65
CA TRP A 54 -4.74 5.48 5.96
C TRP A 54 -4.80 3.96 5.75
N VAL A 55 -4.03 3.41 4.80
CA VAL A 55 -3.88 1.96 4.64
C VAL A 55 -3.26 1.34 5.89
N MET A 56 -2.14 1.88 6.37
CA MET A 56 -1.50 1.44 7.61
C MET A 56 -2.34 1.67 8.87
N SER A 57 -3.37 2.54 8.80
CA SER A 57 -4.32 2.73 9.89
C SER A 57 -5.53 1.79 9.82
N SER A 58 -5.63 0.99 8.76
CA SER A 58 -6.74 0.08 8.46
C SER A 58 -6.36 -1.39 8.70
N ASN A 59 -7.28 -2.30 8.40
CA ASN A 59 -7.02 -3.75 8.44
C ASN A 59 -6.64 -4.34 7.07
N SER A 60 -6.41 -3.49 6.06
CA SER A 60 -5.83 -3.91 4.80
C SER A 60 -4.30 -3.85 4.88
N LEU A 61 -3.63 -4.83 4.29
CA LEU A 61 -2.18 -4.91 4.30
C LEU A 61 -1.57 -4.01 3.22
N ALA A 62 -0.69 -3.10 3.64
CA ALA A 62 0.06 -2.24 2.73
C ALA A 62 1.08 -3.05 1.94
N VAL A 63 1.07 -2.89 0.62
CA VAL A 63 2.01 -3.52 -0.31
C VAL A 63 2.69 -2.43 -1.12
N MET A 64 4.01 -2.32 -1.05
CA MET A 64 4.73 -1.21 -1.69
C MET A 64 6.19 -1.54 -1.94
N PRO A 65 6.82 -0.90 -2.93
CA PRO A 65 8.27 -0.81 -2.99
C PRO A 65 8.84 -0.09 -1.77
N ARG A 66 10.15 -0.20 -1.58
CA ARG A 66 10.84 0.52 -0.50
C ARG A 66 10.58 2.03 -0.63
N PRO A 67 10.12 2.72 0.43
CA PRO A 67 9.87 4.16 0.36
C PRO A 67 11.16 4.93 0.06
N LYS A 68 11.06 5.90 -0.85
CA LYS A 68 12.15 6.77 -1.31
C LYS A 68 11.98 8.20 -0.80
N TYR A 69 10.74 8.59 -0.51
CA TYR A 69 10.40 9.91 0.00
C TYR A 69 10.12 9.85 1.50
N GLU A 70 10.30 10.98 2.18
CA GLU A 70 10.25 11.07 3.64
C GLU A 70 9.34 12.24 4.05
N THR A 71 8.50 11.99 5.05
CA THR A 71 7.64 13.02 5.66
C THR A 71 7.68 12.94 7.18
N TRP A 72 6.79 13.67 7.85
CA TRP A 72 6.61 13.58 9.30
C TRP A 72 6.21 12.18 9.79
N PHE A 73 5.79 11.29 8.88
CA PHE A 73 5.37 9.93 9.18
C PHE A 73 6.54 8.92 9.24
N MET A 74 7.77 9.38 9.00
CA MET A 74 8.99 8.59 9.15
C MET A 74 8.98 7.34 8.24
N GLU A 75 8.59 7.51 6.98
CA GLU A 75 8.57 6.46 5.96
C GLU A 75 9.90 5.69 5.89
N GLY A 76 11.05 6.36 6.06
CA GLY A 76 12.37 5.73 6.06
C GLY A 76 12.63 4.80 7.25
N THR A 77 11.81 4.85 8.30
CA THR A 77 11.88 3.91 9.44
C THR A 77 11.02 2.67 9.27
N LEU A 78 10.23 2.61 8.19
CA LEU A 78 9.38 1.46 7.92
C LEU A 78 10.22 0.24 7.57
N LYS A 79 9.99 -0.86 8.31
CA LYS A 79 10.71 -2.12 8.12
C LYS A 79 9.97 -3.01 7.11
N PRO A 80 10.64 -3.48 6.05
CA PRO A 80 10.03 -4.35 5.06
C PRO A 80 9.65 -5.70 5.68
N ASN A 81 8.50 -6.25 5.28
CA ASN A 81 7.89 -7.47 5.82
C ASN A 81 7.69 -7.45 7.34
N TYR A 82 7.61 -6.26 7.92
CA TYR A 82 7.33 -6.05 9.34
C TYR A 82 6.24 -4.98 9.52
N HIS A 83 6.34 -3.81 8.86
CA HIS A 83 5.27 -2.80 8.83
C HIS A 83 4.45 -2.80 7.54
N TYR A 84 4.99 -3.37 6.45
CA TYR A 84 4.37 -3.48 5.13
C TYR A 84 4.98 -4.66 4.37
N VAL A 85 4.36 -5.08 3.27
CA VAL A 85 4.93 -6.07 2.35
C VAL A 85 5.78 -5.36 1.30
N GLU A 86 7.08 -5.63 1.30
CA GLU A 86 8.00 -5.09 0.30
C GLU A 86 7.90 -5.89 -1.01
N ILE A 87 7.71 -5.17 -2.11
CA ILE A 87 7.79 -5.67 -3.48
C ILE A 87 8.91 -4.95 -4.23
N ARG A 88 9.36 -5.50 -5.35
CA ARG A 88 10.37 -4.88 -6.22
C ARG A 88 9.80 -3.65 -6.92
N ASP A 89 10.70 -2.73 -7.27
CA ASP A 89 10.39 -1.52 -8.05
C ASP A 89 9.77 -1.83 -9.44
N ASP A 90 10.07 -3.00 -10.00
CA ASP A 90 9.51 -3.49 -11.26
C ASP A 90 8.22 -4.32 -11.09
N TYR A 91 7.78 -4.49 -9.84
CA TYR A 91 6.61 -5.25 -9.43
C TYR A 91 6.65 -6.75 -9.77
N SER A 92 7.80 -7.30 -10.18
CA SER A 92 7.91 -8.67 -10.68
C SER A 92 7.56 -9.76 -9.66
N ASP A 93 7.61 -9.45 -8.36
CA ASP A 93 7.32 -10.36 -7.25
C ASP A 93 5.95 -10.12 -6.59
N LEU A 94 5.12 -9.21 -7.12
CA LEU A 94 3.83 -8.86 -6.52
C LEU A 94 2.93 -10.08 -6.34
N GLU A 95 2.70 -10.85 -7.40
CA GLU A 95 1.83 -12.02 -7.37
C GLU A 95 2.31 -13.10 -6.38
N GLU A 96 3.62 -13.36 -6.38
CA GLU A 96 4.26 -14.30 -5.45
C GLU A 96 4.01 -13.90 -4.00
N LYS A 97 4.23 -12.62 -3.67
CA LYS A 97 3.97 -12.08 -2.32
C LYS A 97 2.50 -12.18 -1.94
N MET A 98 1.58 -11.85 -2.85
CA MET A 98 0.14 -11.94 -2.55
C MET A 98 -0.28 -13.38 -2.26
N LYS A 99 0.17 -14.34 -3.07
CA LYS A 99 -0.10 -15.77 -2.83
C LYS A 99 0.47 -16.23 -1.49
N TYR A 100 1.68 -15.81 -1.16
CA TYR A 100 2.31 -16.14 0.12
C TYR A 100 1.46 -15.66 1.30
N TYR A 101 1.10 -14.38 1.36
CA TYR A 101 0.35 -13.82 2.50
C TYR A 101 -1.13 -14.23 2.53
N ILE A 102 -1.70 -14.66 1.39
CA ILE A 102 -3.01 -15.34 1.37
C ILE A 102 -2.92 -16.72 2.06
N ALA A 103 -1.83 -17.46 1.82
CA ALA A 103 -1.59 -18.77 2.43
C ALA A 103 -1.13 -18.69 3.90
N HIS A 104 -0.58 -17.54 4.33
CA HIS A 104 -0.06 -17.30 5.68
C HIS A 104 -0.75 -16.09 6.34
N PRO A 105 -2.06 -16.19 6.66
CA PRO A 105 -2.82 -15.05 7.19
C PRO A 105 -2.29 -14.54 8.53
N GLU A 106 -1.76 -15.41 9.40
CA GLU A 106 -1.18 -15.00 10.68
C GLU A 106 0.05 -14.08 10.51
N GLU A 107 0.86 -14.30 9.47
CA GLU A 107 1.99 -13.42 9.15
C GLU A 107 1.50 -12.06 8.64
N ALA A 108 0.47 -12.05 7.79
CA ALA A 108 -0.16 -10.82 7.30
C ALA A 108 -0.77 -10.00 8.46
N GLU A 109 -1.49 -10.64 9.37
CA GLU A 109 -2.08 -10.02 10.56
C GLU A 109 -1.02 -9.44 11.50
N ASN A 110 0.12 -10.13 11.65
CA ASN A 110 1.25 -9.60 12.42
C ASN A 110 1.83 -8.32 11.80
N ILE A 111 1.94 -8.25 10.47
CA ILE A 111 2.40 -7.03 9.80
C ILE A 111 1.41 -5.88 10.00
N ILE A 112 0.10 -6.14 9.90
CA ILE A 112 -0.94 -5.14 10.18
C ILE A 112 -0.82 -4.63 11.62
N ARG A 113 -0.61 -5.52 12.60
CA ARG A 113 -0.42 -5.13 14.01
C ARG A 113 0.78 -4.20 14.18
N HIS A 114 1.93 -4.53 13.62
CA HIS A 114 3.10 -3.64 13.71
C HIS A 114 2.90 -2.32 12.94
N ALA A 115 2.14 -2.32 11.84
CA ALA A 115 1.74 -1.10 11.15
C ALA A 115 0.90 -0.18 12.07
N HIS A 116 -0.05 -0.76 12.82
CA HIS A 116 -0.85 -0.02 13.81
C HIS A 116 0.02 0.54 14.93
N GLU A 117 0.98 -0.24 15.42
CA GLU A 117 1.95 0.19 16.43
C GLU A 117 2.78 1.40 15.94
N HIS A 118 3.26 1.38 14.69
CA HIS A 118 3.95 2.51 14.06
C HIS A 118 3.04 3.74 13.96
N VAL A 119 1.83 3.56 13.43
CA VAL A 119 0.83 4.65 13.32
C VAL A 119 0.49 5.25 14.68
N ALA A 120 0.44 4.46 15.74
CA ALA A 120 0.12 4.92 17.08
C ALA A 120 1.11 5.97 17.61
N LEU A 121 2.37 5.95 17.16
CA LEU A 121 3.39 6.96 17.50
C LEU A 121 2.95 8.39 17.14
N PHE A 122 2.08 8.52 16.13
CA PHE A 122 1.64 9.80 15.60
C PHE A 122 0.20 10.19 15.98
N LYS A 123 -0.52 9.30 16.66
CA LYS A 123 -1.92 9.55 17.08
C LYS A 123 -2.02 10.41 18.36
N ASP A 124 -0.93 10.58 19.12
CA ASP A 124 -0.97 11.31 20.40
C ASP A 124 -0.39 12.74 20.31
N LYS A 125 -1.28 13.74 20.29
CA LYS A 125 -0.96 15.18 20.20
C LYS A 125 -0.65 15.84 21.57
N ARG A 126 -0.38 15.07 22.63
CA ARG A 126 -0.07 15.61 23.98
C ARG A 126 1.42 15.66 24.34
N LYS A 127 2.33 15.44 23.39
CA LYS A 127 3.74 15.82 23.56
C LYS A 127 4.04 17.05 22.71
N LYS A 128 3.59 18.20 23.21
CA LYS A 128 4.25 19.48 22.91
C LYS A 128 5.43 19.60 23.87
N ASN A 129 6.59 19.96 23.32
CA ASN A 129 7.78 20.36 24.08
C ASN A 129 7.45 21.43 25.12
#